data_AF-A0A894JWK2-F1
#
_entry.id   AF-A0A894JWK2-F1
#
_cell.length_a   1.000
_cell.length_b   1.000
_cell.length_c   1.000
_cell.angle_alpha   90.00
_cell.angle_beta   90.00
_cell.angle_gamma   90.00
#
_symmetry.space_group_name_H-M   'P 1'
#
loop_
_entity.id
_entity.type
_entity.pdbx_description
1 polymer ?
#
loop_
_entity_poly.entity_id
_entity_poly.type
_entity_poly.pdbx_seq_one_letter_code
_entity_poly.pdbx_strand_id
1 'polypeptide(L)'
;NISIISIFNKFNINNLKQMFSSMNNNFMMKFFTMMNFLSLGGLPPFLGFLPKWIIIQNLSYNFFFLNLFMIMMTLITLFFYIRISYSSMIISSNELNFNMLKNKYNFNYMLTYLWSFISMNGLILYSIFINFY
;
A
#
# COMPACT_ATOMS: atom_id res chain seq x y z
N ASN A 1 -0.96 4.84 -7.72
CA ASN A 1 -0.46 5.12 -6.35
C ASN A 1 -0.27 6.61 -6.09
N ILE A 2 -1.30 7.41 -6.37
CA ILE A 2 -1.32 8.84 -6.03
C ILE A 2 -1.28 9.02 -4.51
N SER A 3 -1.85 8.06 -3.75
CA SER A 3 -1.75 8.00 -2.29
C SER A 3 -0.30 8.03 -1.82
N ILE A 4 0.56 7.12 -2.28
CA ILE A 4 1.98 7.07 -1.88
C ILE A 4 2.73 8.34 -2.27
N ILE A 5 2.54 8.83 -3.50
CA ILE A 5 3.20 10.06 -3.98
C ILE A 5 2.83 11.24 -3.08
N SER A 6 1.54 11.38 -2.75
CA SER A 6 1.07 12.47 -1.90
C SER A 6 1.57 12.38 -0.46
N ILE A 7 1.84 11.17 0.04
CA ILE A 7 2.46 10.96 1.35
C ILE A 7 3.94 11.35 1.29
N PHE A 8 4.69 10.86 0.31
CA PHE A 8 6.12 11.20 0.19
C PHE A 8 6.35 12.69 -0.02
N ASN A 9 5.51 13.36 -0.83
CA ASN A 9 5.62 14.79 -1.05
C ASN A 9 5.27 15.61 0.21
N LYS A 10 4.41 15.11 1.11
CA LYS A 10 4.07 15.83 2.35
C LYS A 10 5.14 15.71 3.42
N PHE A 11 5.80 14.55 3.49
CA PHE A 11 6.85 14.29 4.48
C PHE A 11 8.27 14.47 3.91
N ASN A 12 8.39 14.89 2.64
CA ASN A 12 9.66 15.03 1.91
C ASN A 12 10.57 13.80 2.05
N ILE A 13 9.99 12.61 1.86
CA ILE A 13 10.69 11.33 2.05
C ILE A 13 11.34 10.91 0.74
N ASN A 14 12.68 10.89 0.71
CA ASN A 14 13.44 10.34 -0.42
C ASN A 14 14.08 8.99 -0.08
N ASN A 15 14.40 8.77 1.21
CA ASN A 15 15.09 7.56 1.68
C ASN A 15 14.23 6.73 2.64
N LEU A 16 14.40 5.41 2.63
CA LEU A 16 13.67 4.49 3.53
C LEU A 16 13.86 4.82 5.01
N LYS A 17 15.05 5.27 5.42
CA LYS A 17 15.33 5.65 6.82
C LYS A 17 14.47 6.84 7.28
N GLN A 18 14.27 7.83 6.41
CA GLN A 18 13.45 9.02 6.72
C GLN A 18 12.00 8.65 6.93
N MET A 19 11.50 7.66 6.18
CA MET A 19 10.15 7.13 6.33
C MET A 19 9.90 6.56 7.73
N PHE A 20 10.87 5.82 8.28
CA PHE A 20 10.74 5.23 9.62
C PHE A 20 10.74 6.28 10.72
N SER A 21 11.51 7.37 10.58
CA SER A 21 11.53 8.45 11.57
C SER A 21 10.32 9.38 11.48
N SER A 22 9.89 9.76 10.27
CA SER A 22 8.83 10.76 10.10
C SER A 22 7.44 10.23 10.43
N MET A 23 7.21 8.93 10.19
CA MET A 23 5.90 8.30 10.38
C MET A 23 5.67 7.79 11.80
N ASN A 24 6.66 7.92 12.68
CA ASN A 24 6.55 7.44 14.06
C ASN A 24 5.58 8.23 14.92
N ASN A 25 5.34 9.49 14.58
CA ASN A 25 4.53 10.36 15.42
C ASN A 25 3.02 10.03 15.33
N ASN A 26 2.58 9.39 14.25
CA ASN A 26 1.16 9.08 14.00
C ASN A 26 1.02 7.62 13.56
N PHE A 27 0.64 6.73 14.46
CA PHE A 27 0.37 5.31 14.16
C PHE A 27 -0.54 5.12 12.93
N MET A 28 -1.61 5.91 12.83
CA MET A 28 -2.55 5.80 11.70
C MET A 28 -1.88 6.06 10.35
N MET A 29 -1.04 7.11 10.23
CA MET A 29 -0.34 7.38 8.97
C MET A 29 0.65 6.27 8.62
N LYS A 30 1.32 5.72 9.62
CA LYS A 30 2.17 4.56 9.45
C LYS A 30 1.38 3.34 8.95
N PHE A 31 0.22 3.07 9.52
CA PHE A 31 -0.64 1.97 9.06
C PHE A 31 -1.07 2.15 7.59
N PHE A 32 -1.57 3.33 7.22
CA PHE A 32 -1.98 3.61 5.83
C PHE A 32 -0.82 3.51 4.84
N THR A 33 0.37 3.98 5.21
CA THR A 33 1.56 3.85 4.35
C THR A 33 1.95 2.40 4.12
N MET A 34 1.92 1.54 5.15
CA MET A 34 2.25 0.12 4.99
C MET A 34 1.23 -0.61 4.12
N MET A 35 -0.05 -0.34 4.30
CA MET A 35 -1.08 -0.90 3.45
C MET A 35 -0.94 -0.46 1.98
N ASN A 36 -0.51 0.78 1.73
CA ASN A 36 -0.20 1.23 0.38
C ASN A 36 1.03 0.51 -0.22
N PHE A 37 2.05 0.13 0.56
CA PHE A 37 3.14 -0.71 0.03
C PHE A 37 2.69 -2.13 -0.29
N LEU A 38 1.76 -2.68 0.51
CA LEU A 38 1.16 -3.97 0.24
C LEU A 38 0.28 -3.95 -1.03
N SER A 39 -0.39 -2.83 -1.32
CA SER A 39 -1.15 -2.66 -2.56
C SER A 39 -0.26 -2.66 -3.81
N LEU A 40 0.94 -2.08 -3.74
CA LEU A 40 1.99 -2.18 -4.76
C LEU A 40 2.43 -3.63 -5.01
N GLY A 41 2.44 -4.46 -3.95
CA GLY A 41 2.73 -5.89 -4.04
C GLY A 41 1.66 -6.68 -4.82
N GLY A 42 0.43 -6.16 -4.89
CA GLY A 42 -0.69 -6.81 -5.59
C GLY A 42 -1.31 -7.95 -4.79
N LEU A 43 -1.59 -7.72 -3.52
CA LEU A 43 -2.36 -8.64 -2.68
C LEU A 43 -3.87 -8.59 -3.05
N PRO A 44 -4.61 -9.70 -2.87
CA PRO A 44 -5.98 -9.87 -3.36
C PRO A 44 -7.08 -8.98 -2.76
N PRO A 45 -6.90 -8.17 -1.69
CA PRO A 45 -7.86 -7.11 -1.37
C PRO A 45 -7.58 -5.77 -2.07
N PHE A 46 -6.36 -5.55 -2.59
CA PHE A 46 -5.94 -4.24 -3.09
C PHE A 46 -6.01 -4.06 -4.61
N LEU A 47 -6.30 -2.85 -5.08
CA LEU A 47 -6.37 -2.50 -6.51
C LEU A 47 -5.17 -2.92 -7.36
N GLY A 48 -3.95 -2.97 -6.80
CA GLY A 48 -2.74 -3.32 -7.54
C GLY A 48 -2.69 -4.76 -8.05
N PHE A 49 -3.57 -5.65 -7.58
CA PHE A 49 -3.70 -7.01 -8.09
C PHE A 49 -4.44 -7.08 -9.43
N LEU A 50 -5.42 -6.20 -9.67
CA LEU A 50 -6.26 -6.21 -10.88
C LEU A 50 -5.48 -6.33 -12.19
N PRO A 51 -4.50 -5.46 -12.49
CA PRO A 51 -3.77 -5.54 -13.76
C PRO A 51 -2.94 -6.82 -13.84
N LYS A 52 -2.33 -7.27 -12.73
CA LYS A 52 -1.57 -8.52 -12.70
C LYS A 52 -2.47 -9.72 -12.97
N TRP A 53 -3.66 -9.72 -12.38
CA TRP A 53 -4.63 -10.80 -12.53
C TRP A 53 -5.18 -10.90 -13.95
N ILE A 54 -5.54 -9.77 -14.58
CA ILE A 54 -6.01 -9.74 -15.98
C ILE A 54 -4.93 -10.29 -16.92
N ILE A 55 -3.66 -9.92 -16.71
CA ILE A 55 -2.54 -10.41 -17.53
C ILE A 55 -2.36 -11.93 -17.37
N ILE A 56 -2.42 -12.44 -16.14
CA ILE A 56 -2.32 -13.88 -15.86
C ILE A 56 -3.44 -14.65 -16.55
N GLN A 57 -4.68 -14.13 -16.49
CA GLN A 57 -5.84 -14.78 -17.11
C GLN A 57 -5.78 -14.78 -18.65
N ASN A 58 -5.23 -13.73 -19.25
CA ASN A 58 -5.04 -13.69 -20.70
C ASN A 58 -3.91 -14.63 -21.15
N LEU A 59 -2.82 -14.72 -20.37
CA LEU A 59 -1.64 -15.54 -20.71
C LEU A 59 -1.84 -17.03 -20.42
N SER A 60 -2.73 -17.40 -19.51
CA SER A 60 -2.95 -18.80 -19.12
C SER A 60 -3.40 -19.68 -20.28
N TYR A 61 -4.02 -19.11 -21.33
CA TYR A 61 -4.50 -19.86 -22.48
C TYR A 61 -3.39 -20.24 -23.47
N ASN A 62 -2.33 -19.42 -23.61
CA ASN A 62 -1.37 -19.57 -24.71
C ASN A 62 0.09 -19.74 -24.27
N PHE A 63 0.51 -19.19 -23.12
CA PHE A 63 1.93 -19.10 -22.74
C PHE A 63 2.17 -19.46 -21.26
N PHE A 64 2.19 -20.75 -20.96
CA PHE A 64 2.38 -21.25 -19.59
C PHE A 64 3.73 -20.84 -18.96
N PHE A 65 4.83 -20.94 -19.71
CA PHE A 65 6.16 -20.55 -19.22
C PHE A 65 6.26 -19.06 -18.88
N LEU A 66 5.69 -18.19 -19.71
CA LEU A 66 5.68 -16.75 -19.46
C LEU A 66 4.84 -16.43 -18.21
N ASN A 67 3.71 -17.12 -18.03
CA ASN A 67 2.86 -16.96 -16.85
C ASN A 67 3.61 -17.33 -15.56
N LEU A 68 4.31 -18.47 -15.53
CA LEU A 68 5.13 -18.88 -14.39
C LEU A 68 6.21 -17.83 -14.06
N PHE A 69 6.91 -17.32 -15.07
CA PHE A 69 7.94 -16.30 -14.87
C PHE A 69 7.36 -15.01 -14.27
N MET A 70 6.20 -14.56 -14.77
CA MET A 70 5.49 -13.41 -14.23
C MET A 70 5.08 -13.63 -12.77
N ILE A 71 4.55 -14.80 -12.42
CA ILE A 71 4.18 -15.13 -11.04
C ILE A 71 5.43 -15.06 -10.14
N MET A 72 6.56 -15.65 -10.55
CA MET A 72 7.80 -15.62 -9.77
C MET A 72 8.29 -14.17 -9.53
N MET A 73 8.27 -13.33 -10.56
CA MET A 73 8.64 -11.91 -10.42
C MET A 73 7.71 -11.14 -9.48
N THR A 74 6.40 -11.42 -9.52
CA THR A 74 5.46 -10.79 -8.60
C THR A 74 5.70 -11.20 -7.15
N LEU A 75 6.06 -12.46 -6.90
CA LEU A 75 6.40 -12.95 -5.55
C LEU A 75 7.67 -12.30 -4.99
N ILE A 76 8.70 -12.09 -5.82
CA ILE A 76 9.94 -11.42 -5.40
C ILE A 76 9.64 -9.98 -4.94
N THR A 77 8.88 -9.22 -5.74
CA THR A 77 8.50 -7.84 -5.38
C THR A 77 7.64 -7.78 -4.13
N LEU A 78 6.73 -8.74 -3.96
CA LEU A 78 5.89 -8.86 -2.78
C LEU A 78 6.70 -9.16 -1.51
N PHE A 79 7.70 -10.07 -1.59
CA PHE A 79 8.61 -10.34 -0.48
C PHE A 79 9.35 -9.10 -0.01
N PHE A 80 9.84 -8.28 -0.96
CA PHE A 80 10.52 -7.03 -0.63
C PHE A 80 9.61 -6.04 0.10
N TYR A 81 8.37 -5.85 -0.37
CA TYR A 81 7.42 -4.94 0.28
C TYR A 81 6.99 -5.42 1.67
N ILE A 82 6.79 -6.72 1.87
CA ILE A 82 6.46 -7.30 3.18
C ILE A 82 7.61 -7.08 4.17
N ARG A 83 8.86 -7.26 3.75
CA ARG A 83 10.01 -7.03 4.63
C ARG A 83 10.08 -5.58 5.10
N ILE A 84 9.85 -4.63 4.20
CA ILE A 84 9.82 -3.20 4.55
C ILE A 84 8.69 -2.91 5.53
N SER A 85 7.46 -3.35 5.23
CA SER A 85 6.30 -3.08 6.10
C SER A 85 6.47 -3.71 7.49
N TYR A 86 6.94 -4.94 7.57
CA TYR A 86 7.21 -5.62 8.83
C TYR A 86 8.26 -4.90 9.67
N SER A 87 9.41 -4.57 9.06
CA SER A 87 10.49 -3.86 9.75
C SER A 87 10.05 -2.51 10.30
N SER A 88 9.25 -1.77 9.51
CA SER A 88 8.73 -0.48 9.92
C SER A 88 7.81 -0.60 11.14
N MET A 89 6.90 -1.59 11.17
CA MET A 89 5.90 -1.71 12.23
C MET A 89 6.55 -2.00 13.56
N ILE A 90 7.53 -2.91 13.57
CA ILE A 90 8.16 -3.42 14.79
C ILE A 90 9.24 -2.49 15.33
N ILE A 91 10.11 -1.97 14.48
CA ILE A 91 11.31 -1.23 14.93
C ILE A 91 10.92 0.10 15.59
N SER A 92 9.74 0.62 15.28
CA SER A 92 9.42 2.02 15.53
C SER A 92 8.12 2.21 16.33
N SER A 93 7.66 1.18 17.05
CA SER A 93 6.46 1.18 17.90
C SER A 93 6.66 1.83 19.29
N ASN A 94 7.56 2.80 19.44
CA ASN A 94 7.72 3.51 20.70
C ASN A 94 6.74 4.70 20.73
N GLU A 95 5.49 4.44 21.10
CA GLU A 95 4.56 5.49 21.48
C GLU A 95 4.68 5.77 22.98
N LEU A 96 5.14 6.97 23.33
CA LEU A 96 5.05 7.46 24.70
C LEU A 96 3.59 7.78 24.98
N ASN A 97 2.98 7.03 25.91
CA ASN A 97 1.56 7.11 26.23
C ASN A 97 1.16 8.36 27.04
N PHE A 98 2.01 9.39 27.08
CA PHE A 98 1.75 10.65 27.77
C PHE A 98 1.41 11.76 26.77
N ASN A 99 0.11 12.03 26.66
CA ASN A 99 -0.54 13.23 26.10
C ASN A 99 0.32 14.19 25.27
N MET A 100 -0.03 14.31 23.99
CA MET A 100 -0.36 15.63 23.44
C MET A 100 -1.43 15.48 22.35
N LEU A 101 -2.66 15.84 22.70
CA LEU A 101 -3.70 16.21 21.74
C LEU A 101 -3.22 17.45 20.97
N LYS A 102 -2.39 17.25 19.95
CA LYS A 102 -2.16 18.24 18.88
C LYS A 102 -3.00 17.84 17.68
N ASN A 103 -4.32 17.96 17.82
CA ASN A 103 -5.22 17.87 16.68
C ASN A 103 -5.13 19.17 15.87
N LYS A 104 -4.13 19.25 15.00
CA LYS A 104 -4.25 20.03 13.78
C LYS A 104 -4.83 19.10 12.72
N TYR A 105 -6.17 19.12 12.60
CA TYR A 105 -6.86 18.53 11.46
C TYR A 105 -6.46 19.29 10.20
N ASN A 106 -5.31 18.94 9.61
CA ASN A 106 -4.99 19.45 8.29
C ASN A 106 -5.85 18.69 7.29
N PHE A 107 -6.65 19.44 6.53
CA PHE A 107 -7.44 18.93 5.40
C PHE A 107 -6.59 18.07 4.44
N ASN A 108 -5.32 18.45 4.27
CA ASN A 108 -4.36 17.66 3.52
C ASN A 108 -4.16 16.24 4.09
N TYR A 109 -4.09 16.04 5.40
CA TYR A 109 -3.94 14.69 5.95
C TYR A 109 -5.19 13.82 5.75
N MET A 110 -6.38 14.42 5.88
CA MET A 110 -7.65 13.75 5.57
C MET A 110 -7.69 13.27 4.11
N LEU A 111 -7.29 14.12 3.17
CA LEU A 111 -7.28 13.77 1.73
C LEU A 111 -6.37 12.57 1.44
N THR A 112 -5.19 12.50 2.09
CA THR A 112 -4.29 11.34 1.96
C THR A 112 -4.91 10.06 2.49
N TYR A 113 -5.64 10.13 3.61
CA TYR A 113 -6.31 8.96 4.15
C TYR A 113 -7.43 8.47 3.21
N LEU A 114 -8.25 9.38 2.67
CA LEU A 114 -9.28 9.04 1.70
C LEU A 114 -8.72 8.33 0.46
N TRP A 115 -7.63 8.84 -0.11
CA TRP A 115 -6.99 8.18 -1.24
C TRP A 115 -6.43 6.80 -0.89
N SER A 116 -5.91 6.59 0.32
CA SER A 116 -5.50 5.27 0.76
C SER A 116 -6.68 4.31 0.97
N PHE A 117 -7.82 4.77 1.51
CA PHE A 117 -9.01 3.93 1.67
C PHE A 117 -9.55 3.40 0.34
N ILE A 118 -9.61 4.26 -0.68
CA ILE A 118 -9.99 3.84 -2.03
C ILE A 118 -9.03 2.76 -2.53
N SER A 119 -7.72 2.94 -2.31
CA SER A 119 -6.70 1.99 -2.74
C SER A 119 -6.85 0.59 -2.10
N MET A 120 -7.30 0.53 -0.84
CA MET A 120 -7.49 -0.73 -0.10
C MET A 120 -8.72 -1.49 -0.50
N ASN A 121 -9.81 -0.81 -0.84
CA ASN A 121 -11.09 -1.46 -1.10
C ASN A 121 -11.38 -1.67 -2.59
N GLY A 122 -10.49 -1.24 -3.49
CA GLY A 122 -10.91 -1.13 -4.88
C GLY A 122 -11.03 -2.43 -5.68
N LEU A 123 -10.48 -3.57 -5.22
CA LEU A 123 -10.84 -4.86 -5.81
C LEU A 123 -12.28 -5.26 -5.48
N ILE A 124 -12.70 -5.00 -4.24
CA ILE A 124 -14.08 -5.24 -3.82
C ILE A 124 -15.01 -4.36 -4.64
N LEU A 125 -14.67 -3.08 -4.83
CA LEU A 125 -15.41 -2.19 -5.74
C LEU A 125 -15.50 -2.76 -7.16
N TYR A 126 -14.39 -3.26 -7.73
CA TYR A 126 -14.40 -3.88 -9.05
C TYR A 126 -15.32 -5.11 -9.14
N SER A 127 -15.28 -6.00 -8.15
CA SER A 127 -16.17 -7.17 -8.12
C SER A 127 -17.64 -6.77 -8.03
N ILE A 128 -17.96 -5.72 -7.27
CA ILE A 128 -19.32 -5.16 -7.19
C ILE A 128 -19.74 -4.60 -8.55
N PHE A 129 -18.86 -3.86 -9.24
CA PHE A 129 -19.15 -3.33 -10.59
C PHE A 129 -19.44 -4.45 -11.59
N ILE A 130 -18.64 -5.53 -11.62
CA ILE A 130 -18.92 -6.66 -12.52
C ILE A 130 -20.29 -7.28 -12.19
N ASN A 131 -20.64 -7.42 -10.92
CA ASN A 131 -21.90 -8.07 -10.55
C ASN A 131 -23.15 -7.24 -10.91
N PHE A 132 -23.00 -5.94 -11.16
CA PHE A 132 -24.09 -5.08 -11.64
C PHE A 132 -24.23 -5.04 -13.17
N TYR A 133 -23.20 -5.45 -13.90
CA TYR A 133 -23.19 -5.51 -15.37
C TYR A 133 -23.48 -6.92 -15.86
#